data_AF-A0A0B6ZVB9-F1
#
_entry.id   AF-A0A0B6ZVB9-F1
#
_cell.length_a   1.000
_cell.length_b   1.000
_cell.length_c   1.000
_cell.angle_alpha   90.00
_cell.angle_beta   90.00
_cell.angle_gamma   90.00
#
_symmetry.space_group_name_H-M   'P 1'
#
loop_
_entity.id
_entity.type
_entity.pdbx_description
1 polymer ?
#
loop_
_entity_poly.entity_id
_entity_poly.type
_entity_poly.pdbx_seq_one_letter_code
_entity_poly.pdbx_strand_id
1 'polypeptide(L)'
;MNGLSFSELCCLFCCPPCPSRIAAKLAFLPPEKTYDLMSDETGSRYSLHLTERAEWQYSQRELDNIEVFYTRTSKNNRIVCMFARCTPNAKFTILFSHGNAVDLGQMSSFYIGLGSRINCNIFSFDYSGYGASGGKPSEKNIYADIDAAWQALRTRYGISPQNIILYGQSIGTVPTIDLASRYEVGAVILHSPLMSGMRVAFPETKRTWFFDAFPSIDKVPKITSPVLVIHGTEDE
;
A
#
# COMPACT_ATOMS: atom_id res chain seq x y z
N MET A 1 20.00 -5.40 -13.30
CA MET A 1 21.08 -5.96 -12.45
C MET A 1 21.47 -4.91 -11.43
N ASN A 2 21.18 -5.22 -10.17
CA ASN A 2 21.00 -4.26 -9.08
C ASN A 2 22.28 -3.49 -8.76
N GLY A 3 22.18 -2.15 -8.69
CA GLY A 3 23.26 -1.22 -8.34
C GLY A 3 23.70 -1.30 -6.87
N LEU A 4 23.85 -2.51 -6.35
CA LEU A 4 24.37 -2.77 -5.01
C LEU A 4 25.89 -2.81 -5.06
N SER A 5 26.53 -1.98 -4.25
CA SER A 5 27.97 -2.02 -4.10
C SER A 5 28.41 -3.30 -3.37
N PHE A 6 29.63 -3.78 -3.64
CA PHE A 6 30.23 -4.90 -2.92
C PHE A 6 30.21 -4.72 -1.39
N SER A 7 30.29 -3.47 -0.93
CA SER A 7 30.16 -3.10 0.49
C SER A 7 28.76 -3.36 1.05
N GLU A 8 27.69 -3.11 0.28
CA GLU A 8 26.30 -3.37 0.69
C GLU A 8 26.02 -4.88 0.78
N LEU A 9 26.60 -5.68 -0.11
CA LEU A 9 26.58 -7.16 -0.04
C LEU A 9 27.35 -7.70 1.19
N CYS A 10 28.54 -7.16 1.48
CA CYS A 10 29.28 -7.55 2.68
C CYS A 10 28.55 -7.14 3.99
N CYS A 11 27.87 -6.00 4.02
CA CYS A 11 27.04 -5.61 5.17
C CYS A 11 25.81 -6.51 5.36
N LEU A 12 25.31 -7.12 4.29
CA LEU A 12 24.19 -8.06 4.31
C LEU A 12 24.56 -9.40 4.97
N PHE A 13 25.76 -9.90 4.71
CA PHE A 13 26.16 -11.25 5.12
C PHE A 13 27.16 -11.28 6.28
N CYS A 14 27.94 -10.22 6.51
CA CYS A 14 29.07 -10.26 7.46
C CYS A 14 28.91 -9.39 8.72
N CYS A 15 27.92 -8.49 8.78
CA CYS A 15 27.75 -7.55 9.91
C CYS A 15 26.26 -7.28 10.25
N PRO A 16 25.52 -8.24 10.86
CA PRO A 16 24.23 -7.92 11.47
C PRO A 16 24.40 -6.90 12.60
N PRO A 17 23.54 -5.87 12.71
CA PRO A 17 22.29 -5.68 11.97
C PRO A 17 22.47 -4.97 10.61
N CYS A 18 21.80 -5.44 9.56
CA CYS A 18 21.65 -4.65 8.34
C CYS A 18 21.06 -3.27 8.69
N PRO A 19 21.70 -2.16 8.32
CA PRO A 19 21.12 -0.84 8.51
C PRO A 19 19.75 -0.80 7.83
N SER A 20 18.72 -0.31 8.54
CA SER A 20 17.33 -0.24 8.04
C SER A 20 17.20 0.47 6.68
N ARG A 21 18.18 1.29 6.30
CA ARG A 21 18.29 1.93 4.98
C ARG A 21 18.58 0.94 3.84
N ILE A 22 19.38 -0.11 4.08
CA ILE A 22 19.69 -1.13 3.07
C ILE A 22 18.47 -2.03 2.84
N ALA A 23 17.85 -2.49 3.93
CA ALA A 23 16.60 -3.26 3.85
C ALA A 23 15.50 -2.49 3.11
N ALA A 24 15.36 -1.18 3.37
CA ALA A 24 14.40 -0.35 2.65
C ALA A 24 14.71 -0.24 1.14
N LYS A 25 15.98 -0.08 0.74
CA LYS A 25 16.35 -0.04 -0.68
C LYS A 25 16.06 -1.34 -1.43
N LEU A 26 16.12 -2.48 -0.73
CA LEU A 26 15.87 -3.80 -1.32
C LEU A 26 14.39 -4.14 -1.35
N ALA A 27 13.67 -3.77 -0.30
CA ALA A 27 12.24 -4.07 -0.16
C ALA A 27 11.36 -3.15 -1.01
N PHE A 28 11.79 -1.91 -1.27
CA PHE A 28 10.98 -0.91 -1.97
C PHE A 28 11.59 -0.54 -3.31
N LEU A 29 10.84 -0.81 -4.38
CA LEU A 29 11.18 -0.50 -5.76
C LEU A 29 10.08 0.40 -6.33
N PRO A 30 10.00 1.68 -5.94
CA PRO A 30 9.04 2.60 -6.53
C PRO A 30 9.26 2.69 -8.05
N PRO A 31 8.21 2.56 -8.89
CA PRO A 31 8.35 2.72 -10.33
C PRO A 31 8.58 4.19 -10.70
N GLU A 32 8.93 4.44 -11.96
CA GLU A 32 8.75 5.79 -12.50
C GLU A 32 7.26 6.14 -12.44
N LYS A 33 6.94 7.33 -11.92
CA LYS A 33 5.55 7.76 -11.74
C LYS A 33 4.78 7.63 -13.05
N THR A 34 3.57 7.11 -12.97
CA THR A 34 2.67 6.94 -14.13
C THR A 34 1.51 7.91 -14.12
N TYR A 35 1.47 8.82 -13.14
CA TYR A 35 0.44 9.84 -13.03
C TYR A 35 0.97 11.13 -12.39
N ASP A 36 0.19 12.20 -12.54
CA ASP A 36 0.39 13.49 -11.91
C ASP A 36 -0.91 14.03 -11.30
N LEU A 37 -0.78 14.87 -10.28
CA LEU A 37 -1.89 15.63 -9.69
C LEU A 37 -1.83 17.07 -10.19
N MET A 38 -2.85 17.50 -10.92
CA MET A 38 -3.01 18.90 -11.33
C MET A 38 -3.99 19.58 -10.38
N SER A 39 -3.55 20.66 -9.74
CA SER A 39 -4.47 21.48 -8.95
C SER A 39 -5.35 22.32 -9.85
N ASP A 40 -6.60 22.52 -9.44
CA ASP A 40 -7.43 23.57 -10.01
C ASP A 40 -6.84 24.97 -9.72
N GLU A 41 -7.39 26.01 -10.36
CA GLU A 41 -6.93 27.40 -10.21
C GLU A 41 -6.95 27.87 -8.75
N THR A 42 -7.82 27.29 -7.92
CA THR A 42 -7.95 27.61 -6.50
C THR A 42 -6.98 26.84 -5.60
N GLY A 43 -6.33 25.80 -6.10
CA GLY A 43 -5.48 24.90 -5.31
C GLY A 43 -6.24 23.96 -4.36
N SER A 44 -7.58 23.95 -4.42
CA SER A 44 -8.44 23.24 -3.47
C SER A 44 -8.77 21.81 -3.91
N ARG A 45 -8.74 21.54 -5.22
CA ARG A 45 -9.04 20.23 -5.80
C ARG A 45 -7.91 19.78 -6.70
N TYR A 46 -7.68 18.47 -6.72
CA TYR A 46 -6.72 17.85 -7.62
C TYR A 46 -7.46 16.96 -8.62
N SER A 47 -7.08 17.05 -9.89
CA SER A 47 -7.44 16.08 -10.92
C SER A 47 -6.30 15.10 -11.14
N LEU A 48 -6.66 13.85 -11.42
CA LEU A 48 -5.73 12.79 -11.78
C LEU A 48 -5.41 12.87 -13.28
N HIS A 49 -4.13 13.01 -13.60
CA HIS A 49 -3.65 12.94 -14.97
C HIS A 49 -2.79 11.68 -15.15
N LEU A 50 -3.26 10.73 -15.93
CA LEU A 50 -2.56 9.48 -16.21
C LEU A 50 -1.63 9.64 -17.41
N THR A 51 -0.44 9.07 -17.32
CA THR A 51 0.46 8.87 -18.47
C THR A 51 0.10 7.60 -19.22
N GLU A 52 0.60 7.41 -20.44
CA GLU A 52 0.38 6.18 -21.22
C GLU A 52 0.83 4.91 -20.49
N ARG A 53 1.85 5.02 -19.63
CA ARG A 53 2.39 3.89 -18.85
C ARG A 53 1.48 3.42 -17.72
N ALA A 54 0.45 4.19 -17.38
CA ALA A 54 -0.59 3.75 -16.46
C ALA A 54 -1.50 2.67 -17.10
N GLU A 55 -1.44 2.48 -18.43
CA GLU A 55 -2.22 1.49 -19.18
C GLU A 55 -3.72 1.56 -18.83
N TRP A 56 -4.27 2.78 -18.83
CA TRP A 56 -5.68 3.01 -18.50
C TRP A 56 -6.62 2.34 -19.51
N GLN A 57 -7.56 1.52 -19.03
CA GLN A 57 -8.41 0.66 -19.88
C GLN A 57 -9.87 1.11 -19.97
N TYR A 58 -10.27 2.16 -19.25
CA TYR A 58 -11.66 2.61 -19.17
C TYR A 58 -11.86 3.98 -19.83
N SER A 59 -13.08 4.51 -19.83
CA SER A 59 -13.36 5.81 -20.42
C SER A 59 -13.00 6.96 -19.46
N GLN A 60 -13.04 8.20 -19.97
CA GLN A 60 -12.88 9.39 -19.15
C GLN A 60 -13.94 9.47 -18.03
N ARG A 61 -15.15 8.93 -18.27
CA ARG A 61 -16.23 8.94 -17.26
C ARG A 61 -15.86 8.13 -16.02
N GLU A 62 -15.20 6.98 -16.17
CA GLU A 62 -14.71 6.21 -15.02
C GLU A 62 -13.56 6.94 -14.33
N LEU A 63 -12.71 7.62 -15.09
CA LEU A 63 -11.60 8.41 -14.53
C LEU A 63 -12.12 9.58 -13.69
N ASP A 64 -13.21 10.22 -14.11
CA ASP A 64 -13.87 11.30 -13.37
C ASP A 64 -14.48 10.85 -12.03
N ASN A 65 -14.72 9.55 -11.87
CA ASN A 65 -15.18 8.96 -10.59
C ASN A 65 -14.02 8.69 -9.61
N ILE A 66 -12.77 8.96 -10.02
CA ILE A 66 -11.58 8.83 -9.19
C ILE A 66 -11.23 10.21 -8.62
N GLU A 67 -11.35 10.33 -7.31
CA GLU A 67 -10.91 11.51 -6.56
C GLU A 67 -9.49 11.29 -6.06
N VAL A 68 -8.59 12.25 -6.26
CA VAL A 68 -7.24 12.21 -5.70
C VAL A 68 -6.97 13.44 -4.84
N PHE A 69 -6.17 13.26 -3.79
CA PHE A 69 -5.76 14.35 -2.91
C PHE A 69 -4.51 13.95 -2.14
N TYR A 70 -3.86 14.96 -1.56
CA TYR A 70 -2.75 14.72 -0.66
C TYR A 70 -3.19 14.70 0.80
N THR A 71 -2.59 13.81 1.60
CA THR A 71 -2.67 13.84 3.06
C THR A 71 -1.27 13.90 3.67
N ARG A 72 -1.18 14.36 4.92
CA ARG A 72 0.08 14.47 5.66
C ARG A 72 0.18 13.34 6.67
N THR A 73 1.31 12.65 6.70
CA THR A 73 1.56 11.56 7.63
C THR A 73 2.15 12.05 8.95
N SER A 74 2.11 11.22 9.98
CA SER A 74 2.76 11.51 11.27
C SER A 74 4.29 11.65 11.16
N LYS A 75 4.88 11.21 10.04
CA LYS A 75 6.29 11.39 9.68
C LYS A 75 6.55 12.62 8.82
N ASN A 76 5.55 13.50 8.69
CA ASN A 76 5.61 14.74 7.93
C ASN A 76 5.82 14.55 6.42
N ASN A 77 5.60 13.35 5.89
CA ASN A 77 5.54 13.12 4.45
C ASN A 77 4.17 13.53 3.93
N ARG A 78 4.14 13.91 2.65
CA ARG A 78 2.91 14.20 1.91
C ARG A 78 2.69 13.03 0.95
N ILE A 79 1.64 12.26 1.17
CA ILE A 79 1.30 11.11 0.34
C ILE A 79 0.01 11.37 -0.45
N VAL A 80 -0.13 10.72 -1.59
CA VAL A 80 -1.34 10.76 -2.40
C VAL A 80 -2.29 9.67 -1.94
N CYS A 81 -3.56 10.05 -1.78
CA CYS A 81 -4.68 9.14 -1.64
C CYS A 81 -5.57 9.22 -2.88
N MET A 82 -6.21 8.10 -3.19
CA MET A 82 -7.12 7.91 -4.32
C MET A 82 -8.41 7.28 -3.80
N PHE A 83 -9.56 7.83 -4.19
CA PHE A 83 -10.85 7.24 -3.93
C PHE A 83 -11.62 7.02 -5.24
N ALA A 84 -11.66 5.76 -5.68
CA ALA A 84 -12.43 5.32 -6.82
C ALA A 84 -13.84 4.91 -6.38
N ARG A 85 -14.84 5.70 -6.79
CA ARG A 85 -16.26 5.39 -6.57
C ARG A 85 -16.76 4.47 -7.69
N CYS A 86 -16.60 3.17 -7.49
CA CYS A 86 -16.87 2.17 -8.53
C CYS A 86 -18.36 1.84 -8.69
N THR A 87 -19.20 2.14 -7.69
CA THR A 87 -20.64 1.83 -7.70
C THR A 87 -21.42 2.80 -6.80
N PRO A 88 -22.65 3.21 -7.19
CA PRO A 88 -23.43 4.21 -6.43
C PRO A 88 -23.91 3.71 -5.06
N ASN A 89 -24.08 2.39 -4.89
CA ASN A 89 -24.67 1.78 -3.69
C ASN A 89 -23.67 0.86 -2.96
N ALA A 90 -22.38 1.20 -2.98
CA ALA A 90 -21.34 0.42 -2.30
C ALA A 90 -21.65 0.35 -0.80
N LYS A 91 -21.84 -0.88 -0.28
CA LYS A 91 -21.94 -1.09 1.17
C LYS A 91 -20.58 -1.00 1.85
N PHE A 92 -19.55 -1.51 1.17
CA PHE A 92 -18.19 -1.56 1.67
C PHE A 92 -17.24 -0.72 0.83
N THR A 93 -16.22 -0.18 1.49
CA THR A 93 -15.06 0.42 0.83
C THR A 93 -13.81 -0.36 1.20
N ILE A 94 -13.04 -0.74 0.20
CA ILE A 94 -11.75 -1.40 0.40
C ILE A 94 -10.69 -0.33 0.62
N LEU A 95 -9.96 -0.37 1.73
CA LEU A 95 -8.68 0.33 1.89
C LEU A 95 -7.59 -0.60 1.35
N PHE A 96 -7.15 -0.31 0.12
CA PHE A 96 -6.21 -1.13 -0.62
C PHE A 96 -4.78 -0.62 -0.43
N SER A 97 -3.89 -1.47 0.06
CA SER A 97 -2.44 -1.24 0.12
C SER A 97 -1.78 -2.00 -1.02
N HIS A 98 -1.30 -1.27 -2.03
CA HIS A 98 -0.80 -1.86 -3.28
C HIS A 98 0.53 -2.62 -3.13
N GLY A 99 0.86 -3.43 -4.14
CA GLY A 99 2.11 -4.17 -4.19
C GLY A 99 3.34 -3.27 -4.37
N ASN A 100 4.51 -3.90 -4.43
CA ASN A 100 5.74 -3.22 -4.82
C ASN A 100 5.74 -2.93 -6.33
N ALA A 101 6.64 -2.07 -6.81
CA ALA A 101 6.85 -1.80 -8.24
C ALA A 101 5.62 -1.34 -9.04
N VAL A 102 4.59 -0.86 -8.33
CA VAL A 102 3.41 -0.23 -8.90
C VAL A 102 3.11 1.07 -8.17
N ASP A 103 2.41 1.98 -8.82
CA ASP A 103 1.84 3.18 -8.22
C ASP A 103 0.31 3.25 -8.43
N LEU A 104 -0.32 4.26 -7.83
CA LEU A 104 -1.77 4.48 -7.98
C LEU A 104 -2.24 4.60 -9.44
N GLY A 105 -1.42 5.17 -10.32
CA GLY A 105 -1.76 5.34 -11.74
C GLY A 105 -1.94 3.99 -12.43
N GLN A 106 -0.94 3.11 -12.32
CA GLN A 106 -1.00 1.74 -12.88
C GLN A 106 -2.13 0.91 -12.26
N MET A 107 -2.42 1.13 -10.99
CA MET A 107 -3.47 0.38 -10.29
C MET A 107 -4.89 0.89 -10.57
N SER A 108 -5.06 2.06 -11.18
CA SER A 108 -6.37 2.70 -11.36
C SER A 108 -7.35 1.80 -12.13
N SER A 109 -6.91 1.19 -13.24
CA SER A 109 -7.74 0.27 -14.04
C SER A 109 -8.17 -0.94 -13.22
N PHE A 110 -7.24 -1.51 -12.44
CA PHE A 110 -7.52 -2.64 -11.57
C PHE A 110 -8.56 -2.28 -10.50
N TYR A 111 -8.47 -1.10 -9.88
CA TYR A 111 -9.42 -0.66 -8.85
C TYR A 111 -10.85 -0.52 -9.39
N ILE A 112 -11.03 0.11 -10.55
CA ILE A 112 -12.36 0.18 -11.19
C ILE A 112 -12.88 -1.21 -11.52
N GLY A 113 -12.03 -2.07 -12.08
CA GLY A 113 -12.40 -3.43 -12.44
C GLY A 113 -12.79 -4.28 -11.24
N LEU A 114 -12.03 -4.20 -10.15
CA LEU A 114 -12.31 -4.93 -8.92
C LEU A 114 -13.61 -4.41 -8.29
N GLY A 115 -13.67 -3.11 -7.99
CA GLY A 115 -14.77 -2.50 -7.25
C GLY A 115 -16.12 -2.66 -7.94
N SER A 116 -16.16 -2.56 -9.27
CA SER A 116 -17.40 -2.79 -10.05
C SER A 116 -17.88 -4.24 -9.99
N ARG A 117 -16.98 -5.23 -10.03
CA ARG A 117 -17.33 -6.66 -10.01
C ARG A 117 -17.80 -7.15 -8.65
N ILE A 118 -17.28 -6.57 -7.56
CA ILE A 118 -17.62 -6.96 -6.19
C ILE A 118 -18.51 -5.95 -5.47
N ASN A 119 -19.01 -4.95 -6.20
CA ASN A 119 -19.89 -3.89 -5.71
C ASN A 119 -19.34 -3.16 -4.45
N CYS A 120 -18.08 -2.74 -4.52
CA CYS A 120 -17.39 -1.99 -3.47
C CYS A 120 -16.71 -0.74 -4.05
N ASN A 121 -16.54 0.30 -3.25
CA ASN A 121 -15.62 1.39 -3.60
C ASN A 121 -14.19 1.00 -3.24
N ILE A 122 -13.20 1.60 -3.91
CA ILE A 122 -11.78 1.36 -3.61
C ILE A 122 -11.14 2.68 -3.17
N PHE A 123 -10.57 2.67 -1.97
CA PHE A 123 -9.70 3.73 -1.47
C PHE A 123 -8.28 3.19 -1.39
N SER A 124 -7.33 3.87 -2.00
CA SER A 124 -5.92 3.47 -2.02
C SER A 124 -5.03 4.68 -1.79
N PHE A 125 -3.75 4.43 -1.57
CA PHE A 125 -2.74 5.46 -1.32
C PHE A 125 -1.39 4.98 -1.82
N ASP A 126 -0.55 5.91 -2.28
CA ASP A 126 0.85 5.62 -2.55
C ASP A 126 1.66 5.71 -1.26
N TYR A 127 2.65 4.83 -1.13
CA TYR A 127 3.63 4.91 -0.05
C TYR A 127 4.52 6.15 -0.18
N SER A 128 5.14 6.59 0.91
CA SER A 128 6.17 7.61 0.90
C SER A 128 7.27 7.27 -0.13
N GLY A 129 7.47 8.13 -1.13
CA GLY A 129 8.42 7.94 -2.22
C GLY A 129 7.91 7.13 -3.42
N TYR A 130 6.62 6.80 -3.49
CA TYR A 130 5.96 6.17 -4.65
C TYR A 130 5.09 7.19 -5.40
N GLY A 131 4.97 7.03 -6.72
CA GLY A 131 4.13 7.87 -7.57
C GLY A 131 4.41 9.36 -7.36
N ALA A 132 3.36 10.14 -7.08
CA ALA A 132 3.47 11.56 -6.75
C ALA A 132 3.63 11.85 -5.24
N SER A 133 3.79 10.82 -4.41
CA SER A 133 4.04 10.97 -2.97
C SER A 133 5.49 11.39 -2.68
N GLY A 134 5.65 12.32 -1.75
CA GLY A 134 6.96 12.76 -1.28
C GLY A 134 7.61 11.79 -0.28
N GLY A 135 8.79 12.17 0.21
CA GLY A 135 9.51 11.40 1.23
C GLY A 135 10.35 10.27 0.64
N LYS A 136 10.60 9.24 1.45
CA LYS A 136 11.36 8.04 1.05
C LYS A 136 10.70 6.79 1.62
N PRO A 137 10.77 5.65 0.93
CA PRO A 137 10.17 4.44 1.45
C PRO A 137 10.99 3.90 2.63
N SER A 138 10.28 3.44 3.66
CA SER A 138 10.84 2.74 4.81
C SER A 138 9.72 2.06 5.59
N GLU A 139 10.06 1.07 6.41
CA GLU A 139 9.10 0.42 7.29
C GLU A 139 8.36 1.39 8.21
N LYS A 140 9.04 2.38 8.77
CA LYS A 140 8.40 3.37 9.63
C LYS A 140 7.44 4.27 8.86
N ASN A 141 7.73 4.54 7.59
CA ASN A 141 6.87 5.39 6.76
C ASN A 141 5.66 4.61 6.27
N ILE A 142 5.79 3.36 5.83
CA ILE A 142 4.63 2.60 5.33
C ILE A 142 3.52 2.44 6.40
N TYR A 143 3.90 2.29 7.68
CA TYR A 143 2.94 2.32 8.80
C TYR A 143 2.30 3.70 9.00
N ALA A 144 3.08 4.78 8.91
CA ALA A 144 2.55 6.14 9.01
C ALA A 144 1.69 6.54 7.81
N ASP A 145 1.98 5.97 6.64
CA ASP A 145 1.26 6.21 5.39
C ASP A 145 -0.13 5.59 5.46
N ILE A 146 -0.25 4.31 5.86
CA ILE A 146 -1.56 3.68 6.03
C ILE A 146 -2.37 4.32 7.17
N ASP A 147 -1.73 4.78 8.25
CA ASP A 147 -2.43 5.51 9.31
C ASP A 147 -3.05 6.80 8.76
N ALA A 148 -2.35 7.53 7.90
CA ALA A 148 -2.88 8.74 7.28
C ALA A 148 -4.02 8.44 6.29
N ALA A 149 -3.89 7.37 5.51
CA ALA A 149 -4.93 6.87 4.60
C ALA A 149 -6.20 6.45 5.37
N TRP A 150 -6.03 5.69 6.46
CA TRP A 150 -7.11 5.27 7.37
C TRP A 150 -7.84 6.47 7.97
N GLN A 151 -7.10 7.47 8.47
CA GLN A 151 -7.71 8.68 9.02
C GLN A 151 -8.43 9.48 7.94
N ALA A 152 -7.86 9.63 6.75
CA ALA A 152 -8.51 10.30 5.64
C ALA A 152 -9.83 9.60 5.27
N LEU A 153 -9.83 8.27 5.17
CA LEU A 153 -11.02 7.49 4.85
C LEU A 153 -12.16 7.70 5.86
N ARG A 154 -11.82 7.71 7.15
CA ARG A 154 -12.80 7.88 8.24
C ARG A 154 -13.28 9.31 8.42
N THR A 155 -12.39 10.29 8.30
CA THR A 155 -12.70 11.69 8.61
C THR A 155 -13.23 12.46 7.42
N ARG A 156 -12.66 12.27 6.22
CA ARG A 156 -13.09 12.97 5.00
C ARG A 156 -14.38 12.38 4.43
N TYR A 157 -14.55 11.06 4.51
CA TYR A 157 -15.69 10.36 3.92
C TYR A 157 -16.65 9.75 4.95
N GLY A 158 -16.37 9.86 6.25
CA GLY A 158 -17.29 9.40 7.30
C GLY A 158 -17.49 7.88 7.34
N ILE A 159 -16.61 7.09 6.71
CA ILE A 159 -16.80 5.64 6.59
C ILE A 159 -16.49 4.99 7.94
N SER A 160 -17.46 4.25 8.48
CA SER A 160 -17.30 3.52 9.74
C SER A 160 -16.39 2.30 9.56
N PRO A 161 -15.53 1.96 10.55
CA PRO A 161 -14.62 0.81 10.48
C PRO A 161 -15.26 -0.51 10.02
N GLN A 162 -16.50 -0.78 10.44
CA GLN A 162 -17.25 -2.00 10.11
C GLN A 162 -17.62 -2.08 8.62
N ASN A 163 -17.60 -0.94 7.90
CA ASN A 163 -17.83 -0.86 6.46
C ASN A 163 -16.52 -0.73 5.66
N ILE A 164 -15.37 -0.86 6.32
CA ILE A 164 -14.06 -0.86 5.69
C ILE A 164 -13.53 -2.29 5.62
N ILE A 165 -13.07 -2.70 4.45
CA ILE A 165 -12.31 -3.94 4.26
C ILE A 165 -10.86 -3.54 4.01
N LEU A 166 -9.93 -4.06 4.79
CA LEU A 166 -8.51 -3.85 4.52
C LEU A 166 -8.04 -4.87 3.49
N TYR A 167 -7.36 -4.43 2.43
CA TYR A 167 -6.77 -5.33 1.45
C TYR A 167 -5.30 -4.98 1.28
N GLY A 168 -4.41 -5.94 1.53
CA GLY A 168 -2.98 -5.80 1.23
C GLY A 168 -2.55 -6.79 0.16
N GLN A 169 -1.74 -6.35 -0.80
CA GLN A 169 -1.11 -7.22 -1.79
C GLN A 169 0.41 -7.20 -1.63
N SER A 170 1.06 -8.37 -1.58
CA SER A 170 2.51 -8.49 -1.44
C SER A 170 3.00 -7.60 -0.28
N ILE A 171 3.95 -6.69 -0.52
CA ILE A 171 4.45 -5.75 0.51
C ILE A 171 3.34 -4.91 1.16
N GLY A 172 2.23 -4.65 0.48
CA GLY A 172 1.07 -3.95 1.05
C GLY A 172 0.35 -4.71 2.16
N THR A 173 0.62 -6.02 2.32
CA THR A 173 0.14 -6.78 3.49
C THR A 173 0.78 -6.32 4.80
N VAL A 174 2.00 -5.78 4.75
CA VAL A 174 2.73 -5.29 5.93
C VAL A 174 1.98 -4.16 6.67
N PRO A 175 1.66 -3.02 6.03
CA PRO A 175 0.88 -1.97 6.68
C PRO A 175 -0.56 -2.42 6.98
N THR A 176 -1.14 -3.26 6.13
CA THR A 176 -2.49 -3.81 6.32
C THR A 176 -2.60 -4.60 7.62
N ILE A 177 -1.67 -5.52 7.87
CA ILE A 177 -1.60 -6.33 9.09
C ILE A 177 -1.35 -5.44 10.31
N ASP A 178 -0.45 -4.45 10.19
CA ASP A 178 -0.18 -3.51 11.28
C ASP A 178 -1.44 -2.75 11.70
N LEU A 179 -2.20 -2.21 10.73
CA LEU A 179 -3.44 -1.50 11.01
C LEU A 179 -4.51 -2.44 11.57
N ALA A 180 -4.69 -3.63 10.97
CA ALA A 180 -5.65 -4.64 11.41
C ALA A 180 -5.36 -5.18 12.83
N SER A 181 -4.09 -5.16 13.26
CA SER A 181 -3.71 -5.57 14.62
C SER A 181 -4.13 -4.56 15.71
N ARG A 182 -4.56 -3.36 15.31
CA ARG A 182 -4.93 -2.24 16.19
C ARG A 182 -6.40 -1.86 16.10
N TYR A 183 -7.07 -2.15 14.99
CA TYR A 183 -8.46 -1.77 14.74
C TYR A 183 -9.27 -2.92 14.19
N GLU A 184 -10.48 -3.08 14.72
CA GLU A 184 -11.48 -3.98 14.14
C GLU A 184 -12.13 -3.32 12.92
N VAL A 185 -12.19 -4.08 11.83
CA VAL A 185 -12.74 -3.70 10.53
C VAL A 185 -13.74 -4.76 10.04
N GLY A 186 -14.43 -4.48 8.94
CA GLY A 186 -15.39 -5.44 8.37
C GLY A 186 -14.74 -6.77 7.96
N ALA A 187 -13.56 -6.71 7.34
CA ALA A 187 -12.73 -7.88 7.02
C ALA A 187 -11.29 -7.46 6.65
N VAL A 188 -10.39 -8.42 6.60
CA VAL A 188 -9.00 -8.27 6.13
C VAL A 188 -8.74 -9.28 5.01
N ILE A 189 -8.21 -8.81 3.88
CA ILE A 189 -7.78 -9.63 2.76
C ILE A 189 -6.27 -9.49 2.63
N LEU A 190 -5.56 -10.61 2.73
CA LEU A 190 -4.11 -10.70 2.59
C LEU A 190 -3.79 -11.50 1.33
N HIS A 191 -3.31 -10.82 0.30
CA HIS A 191 -2.94 -11.42 -0.98
C HIS A 191 -1.42 -11.52 -1.08
N SER A 192 -0.90 -12.75 -1.12
CA SER A 192 0.52 -13.09 -1.05
C SER A 192 1.24 -12.39 0.11
N PRO A 193 0.83 -12.62 1.38
CA PRO A 193 1.41 -11.93 2.52
C PRO A 193 2.84 -12.33 2.82
N LEU A 194 3.63 -11.36 3.30
CA LEU A 194 4.97 -11.60 3.82
C LEU A 194 4.88 -11.93 5.31
N MET A 195 5.50 -13.04 5.73
CA MET A 195 5.65 -13.35 7.16
C MET A 195 6.64 -12.41 7.84
N SER A 196 7.79 -12.19 7.20
CA SER A 196 8.80 -11.18 7.52
C SER A 196 9.84 -11.08 6.41
N GLY A 197 10.67 -10.03 6.42
CA GLY A 197 11.74 -9.85 5.45
C GLY A 197 12.77 -10.98 5.48
N MET A 198 13.15 -11.46 6.67
CA MET A 198 14.04 -12.61 6.81
C MET A 198 13.43 -13.90 6.27
N ARG A 199 12.12 -14.10 6.41
CA ARG A 199 11.44 -15.29 5.89
C ARG A 199 11.23 -15.26 4.40
N VAL A 200 11.20 -14.07 3.78
CA VAL A 200 11.25 -13.96 2.31
C VAL A 200 12.66 -14.28 1.81
N ALA A 201 13.70 -13.71 2.42
CA ALA A 201 15.08 -13.98 1.99
C ALA A 201 15.57 -15.41 2.32
N PHE A 202 15.07 -15.98 3.42
CA PHE A 202 15.47 -17.28 3.96
C PHE A 202 14.22 -18.02 4.48
N PRO A 203 13.49 -18.75 3.62
CA PRO A 203 12.20 -19.38 3.95
C PRO A 203 12.22 -20.31 5.17
N GLU A 204 13.35 -20.97 5.43
CA GLU A 204 13.53 -21.87 6.59
C GLU A 204 13.66 -21.15 7.94
N THR A 205 13.59 -19.81 7.96
CA THR A 205 13.72 -19.02 9.19
C THR A 205 12.54 -19.24 10.14
N LYS A 206 12.77 -19.93 11.26
CA LYS A 206 11.74 -20.21 12.27
C LYS A 206 11.60 -19.13 13.35
N ARG A 207 12.63 -18.29 13.54
CA ARG A 207 12.70 -17.27 14.60
C ARG A 207 12.58 -15.86 14.02
N THR A 208 11.86 -14.98 14.70
CA THR A 208 11.89 -13.54 14.43
C THR A 208 13.09 -12.90 15.13
N TRP A 209 13.95 -12.21 14.37
CA TRP A 209 15.15 -11.55 14.86
C TRP A 209 14.89 -10.06 15.11
N PHE A 210 15.67 -9.41 15.97
CA PHE A 210 15.47 -7.98 16.29
C PHE A 210 15.71 -7.03 15.10
N PHE A 211 16.41 -7.51 14.07
CA PHE A 211 16.68 -6.79 12.83
C PHE A 211 15.79 -7.27 11.66
N ASP A 212 14.83 -8.15 11.94
CA ASP A 212 13.91 -8.66 10.92
C ASP A 212 12.98 -7.52 10.48
N ALA A 213 12.97 -7.23 9.18
CA ALA A 213 12.11 -6.21 8.63
C ALA A 213 10.68 -6.75 8.55
N PHE A 214 9.69 -5.91 8.85
CA PHE A 214 8.28 -6.24 8.67
C PHE A 214 7.83 -7.57 9.34
N PRO A 215 8.03 -7.78 10.65
CA PRO A 215 7.65 -9.03 11.32
C PRO A 215 6.13 -9.17 11.46
N SER A 216 5.42 -9.33 10.34
CA SER A 216 3.97 -9.49 10.24
C SER A 216 3.49 -10.69 11.03
N ILE A 217 4.28 -11.78 11.04
CA ILE A 217 3.98 -13.01 11.78
C ILE A 217 3.72 -12.76 13.28
N ASP A 218 4.37 -11.75 13.88
CA ASP A 218 4.19 -11.40 15.29
C ASP A 218 2.94 -10.51 15.53
N LYS A 219 2.38 -9.93 14.46
CA LYS A 219 1.22 -9.02 14.51
C LYS A 219 -0.09 -9.71 14.14
N VAL A 220 -0.06 -10.68 13.22
CA VAL A 220 -1.26 -11.41 12.74
C VAL A 220 -2.12 -11.99 13.86
N PRO A 221 -1.58 -12.59 14.95
CA PRO A 221 -2.40 -13.14 16.03
C PRO A 221 -3.27 -12.11 16.77
N LYS A 222 -3.03 -10.82 16.58
CA LYS A 222 -3.80 -9.72 17.21
C LYS A 222 -4.99 -9.27 16.37
N ILE A 223 -5.12 -9.76 15.12
CA ILE A 223 -6.23 -9.41 14.24
C ILE A 223 -7.49 -10.15 14.72
N THR A 224 -8.52 -9.39 15.08
CA THR A 224 -9.81 -9.94 15.54
C THR A 224 -10.86 -10.01 14.43
N SER A 225 -10.67 -9.25 13.35
CA SER A 225 -11.58 -9.22 12.21
C SER A 225 -11.48 -10.49 11.35
N PRO A 226 -12.53 -10.86 10.59
CA PRO A 226 -12.46 -11.97 9.65
C PRO A 226 -11.31 -11.79 8.64
N VAL A 227 -10.50 -12.83 8.45
CA VAL A 227 -9.33 -12.79 7.56
C VAL A 227 -9.48 -13.78 6.41
N LEU A 228 -9.26 -13.31 5.18
CA LEU A 228 -9.04 -14.13 4.00
C LEU A 228 -7.56 -14.04 3.59
N VAL A 229 -6.91 -15.19 3.42
CA VAL A 229 -5.55 -15.28 2.88
C VAL A 229 -5.62 -15.91 1.48
N ILE A 230 -4.99 -15.24 0.51
CA ILE A 230 -4.85 -15.69 -0.88
C ILE A 230 -3.36 -15.84 -1.15
N HIS A 231 -2.93 -16.97 -1.68
CA HIS A 231 -1.53 -17.21 -2.03
C HIS A 231 -1.43 -18.08 -3.27
N GLY A 232 -0.48 -17.78 -4.16
CA GLY A 232 -0.21 -18.61 -5.33
C GLY A 232 0.41 -19.94 -4.92
N THR A 233 0.11 -21.02 -5.64
CA THR A 233 0.75 -22.33 -5.41
C THR A 233 2.19 -22.39 -5.94
N GLU A 234 2.57 -21.43 -6.78
CA GLU A 234 3.87 -21.32 -7.45
C GLU A 234 4.50 -19.94 -7.19
N ASP A 235 4.17 -19.30 -6.06
CA ASP A 235 4.79 -18.04 -5.61
C ASP A 235 6.18 -18.37 -5.03
N GLU A 236 7.25 -17.87 -5.66
CA GLU A 236 8.66 -18.06 -5.26
C GLU A 236 9.18 -16.96 -4.32
#